data_AF-X0YWE5-F1
#
_entry.id   AF-X0YWE5-F1
#
_cell.length_a   1.000
_cell.length_b   1.000
_cell.length_c   1.000
_cell.angle_alpha   90.00
_cell.angle_beta   90.00
_cell.angle_gamma   90.00
#
_symmetry.space_group_name_H-M   'P 1'
#
loop_
_entity.id
_entity.type
_entity.pdbx_description
1 polymer ?
#
loop_
_entity_poly.entity_id
_entity_poly.type
_entity_poly.pdbx_seq_one_letter_code
_entity_poly.pdbx_strand_id
1 'polypeptide(L)'
;MPEIARMEGLMDASIFVGMAWTDVERAGMSVQVVAQDAQYLQKAHEQAEELANAIWVQRNKLQFDVETATIDDAIEMALESQDSTVFITDSGDNITAGAAGDGTLVLERLLALHVSDAVLAGIVDPEAVQLCVKAGVGAEVELTVGGKIDYVFSKPLSISGTVLSLPMGEPDSEKPDAVLQVDDITLVLLSGHRAFTDPVHFQAVDIDPLAFKIVVVKEGYLFQGLRDIAPKAIMALTPGFANQILENLEYINVRRPIFPLDPDMQWTAGSQ
;
A
#
# COMPACT_ATOMS: atom_id res chain seq x y z
N MET A 1 -13.93 19.38 -12.28
CA MET A 1 -14.47 18.20 -13.00
C MET A 1 -15.99 18.18 -13.04
N PRO A 2 -16.75 18.22 -11.92
CA PRO A 2 -18.23 18.16 -12.00
C PRO A 2 -18.86 19.32 -12.78
N GLU A 3 -18.18 20.48 -12.78
CA GLU A 3 -18.60 21.64 -13.57
C GLU A 3 -18.42 21.42 -15.08
N ILE A 4 -17.31 20.80 -15.50
CA ILE A 4 -17.02 20.48 -16.92
C ILE A 4 -18.10 19.54 -17.46
N ALA A 5 -18.41 18.46 -16.72
CA ALA A 5 -19.43 17.48 -17.11
C ALA A 5 -20.86 18.06 -17.15
N ARG A 6 -21.10 19.24 -16.56
CA ARG A 6 -22.39 19.95 -16.61
C ARG A 6 -22.46 21.00 -17.72
N MET A 7 -21.35 21.27 -18.41
CA MET A 7 -21.35 22.20 -19.52
C MET A 7 -22.11 21.62 -20.71
N GLU A 8 -22.82 22.48 -21.44
CA GLU A 8 -23.56 22.07 -22.64
C GLU A 8 -22.66 21.29 -23.62
N GLY A 9 -23.13 20.12 -24.05
CA GLY A 9 -22.48 19.27 -25.05
C GLY A 9 -21.32 18.41 -24.53
N LEU A 10 -21.01 18.46 -23.22
CA LEU A 10 -20.04 17.57 -22.58
C LEU A 10 -20.76 16.53 -21.73
N MET A 11 -20.24 15.30 -21.74
CA MET A 11 -20.84 14.16 -21.04
C MET A 11 -20.09 13.80 -19.76
N ASP A 12 -18.76 13.87 -19.79
CA ASP A 12 -17.92 13.49 -18.66
C ASP A 12 -16.56 14.19 -18.70
N ALA A 13 -15.92 14.28 -17.55
CA ALA A 13 -14.54 14.71 -17.40
C ALA A 13 -13.83 13.87 -16.32
N SER A 14 -12.80 13.16 -16.72
CA SER A 14 -12.07 12.19 -15.89
C SER A 14 -10.57 12.50 -15.85
N ILE A 15 -9.97 12.35 -14.67
CA ILE A 15 -8.51 12.37 -14.47
C ILE A 15 -8.06 10.95 -14.19
N PHE A 16 -7.11 10.46 -14.97
CA PHE A 16 -6.42 9.21 -14.71
C PHE A 16 -5.05 9.54 -14.12
N VAL A 17 -4.84 9.19 -12.85
CA VAL A 17 -3.59 9.49 -12.12
C VAL A 17 -2.40 8.63 -12.59
N GLY A 18 -2.66 7.57 -13.35
CA GLY A 18 -1.64 6.63 -13.83
C GLY A 18 -1.26 5.59 -12.77
N MET A 19 -0.46 4.61 -13.18
CA MET A 19 0.12 3.59 -12.30
C MET A 19 1.63 3.82 -12.25
N ALA A 20 2.10 4.50 -11.20
CA ALA A 20 3.50 4.92 -11.10
C ALA A 20 4.46 3.73 -11.19
N TRP A 21 4.10 2.60 -10.58
CA TRP A 21 4.94 1.39 -10.52
C TRP A 21 4.94 0.55 -11.81
N THR A 22 4.37 1.06 -12.92
CA THR A 22 4.39 0.38 -14.21
C THR A 22 5.30 1.10 -15.19
N ASP A 23 6.46 0.52 -15.46
CA ASP A 23 7.46 1.05 -16.39
C ASP A 23 7.05 0.83 -17.86
N VAL A 24 6.22 1.73 -18.40
CA VAL A 24 5.74 1.70 -19.79
C VAL A 24 5.77 3.10 -20.41
N GLU A 25 5.89 3.17 -21.74
CA GLU A 25 5.97 4.43 -22.48
C GLU A 25 4.80 5.40 -22.19
N ARG A 26 3.60 4.83 -21.98
CA ARG A 26 2.36 5.58 -21.68
C ARG A 26 2.15 5.92 -20.20
N ALA A 27 3.14 5.70 -19.33
CA ALA A 27 3.04 6.03 -17.92
C ALA A 27 2.92 7.55 -17.72
N GLY A 28 2.03 7.95 -16.83
CA GLY A 28 1.76 9.35 -16.51
C GLY A 28 0.28 9.63 -16.27
N MET A 29 0.00 10.87 -15.86
CA MET A 29 -1.36 11.35 -15.71
C MET A 29 -1.98 11.67 -17.07
N SER A 30 -3.28 11.45 -17.22
CA SER A 30 -4.03 11.90 -18.39
C SER A 30 -5.39 12.48 -17.99
N VAL A 31 -5.90 13.39 -18.82
CA VAL A 31 -7.22 13.98 -18.67
C VAL A 31 -8.03 13.61 -19.90
N GLN A 32 -9.26 13.16 -19.69
CA GLN A 32 -10.21 12.86 -20.76
C GLN A 32 -11.49 13.63 -20.52
N VAL A 33 -11.98 14.31 -21.57
CA VAL A 33 -13.27 14.98 -21.57
C VAL A 33 -14.06 14.44 -22.75
N VAL A 34 -15.28 13.98 -22.49
CA VAL A 34 -16.14 13.31 -23.48
C VAL A 34 -17.15 14.30 -24.04
N ALA A 35 -17.11 14.54 -25.34
CA ALA A 35 -18.10 15.33 -26.06
C ALA A 35 -19.31 14.47 -26.47
N GLN A 36 -20.50 15.07 -26.47
CA GLN A 36 -21.72 14.39 -26.92
C GLN A 36 -21.71 14.09 -28.42
N ASP A 37 -21.16 15.00 -29.23
CA ASP A 37 -21.00 14.84 -30.67
C ASP A 37 -19.86 15.72 -31.22
N ALA A 38 -19.62 15.61 -32.54
CA ALA A 38 -18.52 16.27 -33.22
C ALA A 38 -18.48 17.80 -33.08
N GLN A 39 -19.63 18.46 -32.90
CA GLN A 39 -19.69 19.92 -32.79
C GLN A 39 -19.11 20.44 -31.46
N TYR A 40 -19.06 19.58 -30.44
CA TYR A 40 -18.55 19.91 -29.10
C TYR A 40 -17.11 19.42 -28.86
N LEU A 41 -16.47 18.77 -29.85
CA LEU A 41 -15.10 18.25 -29.70
C LEU A 41 -14.10 19.34 -29.33
N GLN A 42 -14.17 20.51 -29.97
CA GLN A 42 -13.26 21.62 -29.68
C GLN A 42 -13.37 22.06 -28.20
N LYS A 43 -14.61 22.17 -27.70
CA LYS A 43 -14.88 22.51 -26.31
C LYS A 43 -14.35 21.43 -25.35
N ALA A 44 -14.49 20.15 -25.69
CA ALA A 44 -13.95 19.06 -24.89
C ALA A 44 -12.42 19.10 -24.82
N HIS A 45 -11.76 19.35 -25.96
CA HIS A 45 -10.30 19.52 -26.02
C HIS A 45 -9.83 20.69 -25.14
N GLU A 46 -10.46 21.86 -25.26
CA GLU A 46 -10.10 23.04 -24.45
C GLU A 46 -10.22 22.76 -22.95
N GLN A 47 -11.30 22.10 -22.53
CA GLN A 47 -11.51 21.76 -21.12
C GLN A 47 -10.53 20.69 -20.62
N ALA A 48 -10.14 19.74 -21.47
CA ALA A 48 -9.12 18.75 -21.14
C ALA A 48 -7.74 19.42 -20.96
N GLU A 49 -7.37 20.33 -21.86
CA GLU A 49 -6.11 21.07 -21.80
C GLU A 49 -6.04 21.99 -20.58
N GLU A 50 -7.12 22.72 -20.28
CA GLU A 50 -7.21 23.60 -19.11
C GLU A 50 -7.01 22.79 -17.81
N LEU A 51 -7.71 21.66 -17.69
CA LEU A 51 -7.59 20.81 -16.51
C LEU A 51 -6.21 20.16 -16.40
N ALA A 52 -5.63 19.70 -17.51
CA ALA A 52 -4.30 19.10 -17.49
C ALA A 52 -3.20 20.13 -17.14
N ASN A 53 -3.30 21.35 -17.67
CA ASN A 53 -2.41 22.45 -17.30
C ASN A 53 -2.56 22.84 -15.82
N ALA A 54 -3.79 22.85 -15.29
CA ALA A 54 -4.02 23.11 -13.87
C ALA A 54 -3.33 22.07 -12.98
N ILE A 55 -3.43 20.78 -13.32
CA ILE A 55 -2.71 19.69 -12.62
C ILE A 55 -1.20 19.94 -12.69
N TRP A 56 -0.67 20.21 -13.89
CA TRP A 56 0.75 20.45 -14.09
C TRP A 56 1.28 21.61 -13.24
N VAL A 57 0.55 22.73 -13.14
CA VAL A 57 0.92 23.87 -12.29
C VAL A 57 0.94 23.49 -10.80
N GLN A 58 0.05 22.60 -10.36
CA GLN A 58 -0.01 22.16 -8.96
C GLN A 58 0.88 20.95 -8.64
N ARG A 59 1.60 20.37 -9.61
CA ARG A 59 2.33 19.09 -9.44
C ARG A 59 3.23 19.01 -8.20
N ASN A 60 3.91 20.11 -7.85
CA ASN A 60 4.80 20.18 -6.68
C ASN A 60 4.06 20.26 -5.33
N LYS A 61 2.74 20.45 -5.34
CA LYS A 61 1.89 20.45 -4.15
C LYS A 61 1.22 19.10 -3.90
N LEU A 62 1.39 18.13 -4.80
CA LEU A 62 0.93 16.77 -4.59
C LEU A 62 1.87 16.13 -3.56
N GLN A 63 1.36 15.94 -2.35
CA GLN A 63 2.09 15.42 -1.20
C GLN A 63 1.24 14.36 -0.50
N PHE A 64 1.88 13.54 0.33
CA PHE A 64 1.18 12.58 1.18
C PHE A 64 0.28 13.32 2.18
N ASP A 65 -0.89 12.75 2.46
CA ASP A 65 -1.91 13.33 3.32
C ASP A 65 -1.80 12.89 4.79
N VAL A 66 -0.82 12.05 5.09
CA VAL A 66 -0.45 11.57 6.43
C VAL A 66 1.03 11.83 6.69
N GLU A 67 1.42 11.72 7.95
CA GLU A 67 2.82 11.79 8.36
C GLU A 67 3.60 10.63 7.71
N THR A 68 4.73 10.94 7.08
CA THR A 68 5.60 9.94 6.46
C THR A 68 6.94 9.90 7.18
N ALA A 69 7.49 8.72 7.40
CA ALA A 69 8.79 8.57 8.03
C ALA A 69 9.54 7.35 7.47
N THR A 70 10.82 7.20 7.84
CA THR A 70 11.48 5.90 7.67
C THR A 70 10.80 4.86 8.54
N ILE A 71 11.06 3.58 8.29
CA ILE A 71 10.42 2.51 9.09
C ILE A 71 10.77 2.60 10.58
N ASP A 72 12.03 2.89 10.91
CA ASP A 72 12.48 2.99 12.29
C ASP A 72 11.87 4.19 12.98
N ASP A 73 11.89 5.34 12.30
CA ASP A 73 11.27 6.57 12.81
C ASP A 73 9.76 6.39 12.99
N ALA A 74 9.07 5.72 12.05
CA ALA A 74 7.64 5.46 12.15
C ALA A 74 7.31 4.59 13.38
N ILE A 75 8.13 3.58 13.68
CA ILE A 75 8.00 2.74 14.87
C ILE A 75 8.24 3.57 16.14
N GLU A 76 9.30 4.37 16.18
CA GLU A 76 9.62 5.25 17.32
C GLU A 76 8.49 6.25 17.59
N MET A 77 8.03 6.94 16.55
CA MET A 77 6.90 7.89 16.62
C MET A 77 5.61 7.22 17.07
N ALA A 78 5.37 5.96 16.69
CA ALA A 78 4.23 5.20 17.16
C ALA A 78 4.34 4.90 18.66
N LEU A 79 5.51 4.46 19.14
CA LEU A 79 5.77 4.17 20.55
C LEU A 79 5.66 5.42 21.43
N GLU A 80 6.12 6.58 20.95
CA GLU A 80 6.06 7.87 21.66
C GLU A 80 4.66 8.52 21.63
N SER A 81 3.78 8.08 20.71
CA SER A 81 2.44 8.65 20.57
C SER A 81 1.62 8.48 21.85
N GLN A 82 0.80 9.49 22.17
CA GLN A 82 -0.19 9.40 23.24
C GLN A 82 -1.46 8.66 22.83
N ASP A 83 -1.64 8.40 21.52
CA ASP A 83 -2.76 7.61 21.01
C ASP A 83 -2.62 6.14 21.44
N SER A 84 -3.74 5.49 21.74
CA SER A 84 -3.75 4.09 22.15
C SER A 84 -3.27 3.14 21.05
N THR A 85 -3.51 3.50 19.80
CA THR A 85 -3.17 2.69 18.62
C THR A 85 -2.68 3.59 17.50
N VAL A 86 -1.59 3.18 16.85
CA VAL A 86 -1.02 3.83 15.67
C VAL A 86 -0.95 2.82 14.53
N PHE A 87 -1.58 3.16 13.41
CA PHE A 87 -1.49 2.39 12.18
C PHE A 87 -0.23 2.83 11.40
N ILE A 88 0.61 1.86 11.05
CA ILE A 88 1.78 2.07 10.20
C ILE A 88 1.54 1.35 8.87
N THR A 89 1.65 2.07 7.76
CA THR A 89 1.56 1.44 6.43
C THR A 89 2.94 1.09 5.88
N ASP A 90 3.14 -0.17 5.51
CA ASP A 90 4.32 -0.67 4.80
C ASP A 90 4.19 -0.33 3.31
N SER A 91 4.55 0.91 2.95
CA SER A 91 4.16 1.48 1.66
C SER A 91 4.87 0.88 0.45
N GLY A 92 6.09 0.37 0.64
CA GLY A 92 6.90 -0.28 -0.40
C GLY A 92 6.41 -1.68 -0.79
N ASP A 93 5.80 -2.41 0.15
CA ASP A 93 5.17 -3.71 -0.08
C ASP A 93 3.62 -3.60 -0.09
N ASN A 94 3.12 -2.55 -0.74
CA ASN A 94 1.70 -2.32 -0.89
C ASN A 94 1.03 -3.32 -1.87
N ILE A 95 0.28 -4.26 -1.31
CA ILE A 95 -0.46 -5.29 -2.06
C ILE A 95 -1.49 -4.67 -3.01
N THR A 96 -2.13 -3.56 -2.63
CA THR A 96 -3.15 -2.88 -3.48
C THR A 96 -2.53 -2.15 -4.67
N ALA A 97 -1.22 -1.92 -4.64
CA ALA A 97 -0.42 -1.40 -5.76
C ALA A 97 0.28 -2.53 -6.55
N GLY A 98 -0.04 -3.80 -6.28
CA GLY A 98 0.50 -4.95 -7.00
C GLY A 98 1.83 -5.47 -6.46
N ALA A 99 2.28 -5.04 -5.28
CA ALA A 99 3.39 -5.69 -4.59
C ALA A 99 3.02 -7.12 -4.16
N ALA A 100 4.03 -7.94 -3.89
CA ALA A 100 3.85 -9.36 -3.58
C ALA A 100 3.23 -9.60 -2.20
N GLY A 101 3.40 -8.67 -1.24
CA GLY A 101 2.88 -8.80 0.12
C GLY A 101 3.71 -9.71 1.02
N ASP A 102 4.87 -10.19 0.56
CA ASP A 102 5.73 -11.12 1.28
C ASP A 102 6.95 -10.44 1.94
N GLY A 103 7.01 -9.11 1.92
CA GLY A 103 8.09 -8.33 2.51
C GLY A 103 8.19 -8.50 4.03
N THR A 104 9.38 -8.84 4.52
CA THR A 104 9.68 -9.11 5.93
C THR A 104 10.32 -7.93 6.65
N LEU A 105 10.61 -6.82 5.95
CA LEU A 105 11.41 -5.72 6.49
C LEU A 105 10.79 -5.17 7.78
N VAL A 106 9.48 -4.95 7.81
CA VAL A 106 8.82 -4.42 9.01
C VAL A 106 8.87 -5.40 10.17
N LEU A 107 8.67 -6.69 9.92
CA LEU A 107 8.82 -7.71 10.96
C LEU A 107 10.24 -7.72 11.53
N GLU A 108 11.27 -7.66 10.67
CA GLU A 108 12.67 -7.59 11.08
C GLU A 108 12.93 -6.37 11.98
N ARG A 109 12.38 -5.20 11.66
CA ARG A 109 12.57 -3.98 12.46
C ARG A 109 11.81 -4.02 13.79
N LEU A 110 10.56 -4.48 13.80
CA LEU A 110 9.78 -4.63 15.03
C LEU A 110 10.48 -5.57 16.02
N LEU A 111 11.01 -6.71 15.53
CA LEU A 111 11.76 -7.66 16.36
C LEU A 111 13.09 -7.07 16.85
N ALA A 112 13.85 -6.41 15.97
CA ALA A 112 15.14 -5.81 16.30
C ALA A 112 15.04 -4.68 17.33
N LEU A 113 13.92 -3.95 17.33
CA LEU A 113 13.62 -2.88 18.29
C LEU A 113 12.91 -3.39 19.55
N HIS A 114 12.67 -4.70 19.66
CA HIS A 114 11.94 -5.31 20.78
C HIS A 114 10.59 -4.63 21.04
N VAL A 115 9.87 -4.32 19.95
CA VAL A 115 8.54 -3.75 20.05
C VAL A 115 7.63 -4.75 20.74
N SER A 116 6.92 -4.26 21.76
CA SER A 116 5.84 -4.99 22.40
C SER A 116 4.49 -4.46 21.94
N ASP A 117 3.48 -5.31 21.99
CA ASP A 117 2.09 -4.93 21.70
C ASP A 117 1.87 -4.43 20.26
N ALA A 118 2.32 -5.22 19.29
CA ALA A 118 2.14 -4.94 17.88
C ALA A 118 1.46 -6.10 17.14
N VAL A 119 0.71 -5.76 16.10
CA VAL A 119 0.21 -6.70 15.11
C VAL A 119 0.75 -6.35 13.72
N LEU A 120 1.33 -7.33 13.02
CA LEU A 120 1.66 -7.24 11.61
C LEU A 120 0.63 -8.01 10.80
N ALA A 121 -0.28 -7.27 10.16
CA ALA A 121 -1.39 -7.81 9.39
C ALA A 121 -0.94 -8.15 7.95
N GLY A 122 -0.39 -9.36 7.83
CA GLY A 122 -0.20 -10.05 6.56
C GLY A 122 1.25 -10.08 6.09
N ILE A 123 1.83 -11.28 6.04
CA ILE A 123 2.92 -11.67 5.14
C ILE A 123 2.41 -12.82 4.28
N VAL A 124 2.44 -12.67 2.96
CA VAL A 124 2.01 -13.73 2.03
C VAL A 124 3.05 -14.84 2.00
N ASP A 125 2.74 -15.97 2.62
CA ASP A 125 3.61 -17.15 2.65
C ASP A 125 2.81 -18.46 2.79
N PRO A 126 2.29 -19.00 1.68
CA PRO A 126 1.45 -20.20 1.71
C PRO A 126 2.20 -21.45 2.24
N GLU A 127 3.52 -21.50 2.11
CA GLU A 127 4.34 -22.60 2.62
C GLU A 127 4.44 -22.54 4.15
N ALA A 128 4.74 -21.36 4.70
CA ALA A 128 4.80 -21.19 6.15
C ALA A 128 3.43 -21.43 6.80
N VAL A 129 2.34 -21.01 6.16
CA VAL A 129 0.98 -21.32 6.61
C VAL A 129 0.73 -22.83 6.63
N GLN A 130 1.13 -23.58 5.60
CA GLN A 130 0.99 -25.04 5.60
C GLN A 130 1.76 -25.72 6.75
N LEU A 131 2.95 -25.21 7.10
CA LEU A 131 3.71 -25.69 8.24
C LEU A 131 2.97 -25.42 9.56
N CYS A 132 2.36 -24.25 9.72
CA CYS A 132 1.52 -23.92 10.88
C CYS A 132 0.31 -24.85 10.98
N VAL A 133 -0.38 -25.10 9.86
CA VAL A 133 -1.52 -26.03 9.80
C VAL A 133 -1.12 -27.44 10.21
N LYS A 134 0.05 -27.90 9.74
CA LYS A 134 0.57 -29.23 10.08
C LYS A 134 0.96 -29.34 11.57
N ALA A 135 1.51 -28.27 12.15
CA ALA A 135 1.88 -28.22 13.56
C ALA A 135 0.65 -28.15 14.48
N GLY A 136 -0.35 -27.36 14.07
CA GLY A 136 -1.61 -27.16 14.81
C GLY A 136 -1.56 -26.00 15.80
N VAL A 137 -2.74 -25.56 16.22
CA VAL A 137 -2.90 -24.49 17.22
C VAL A 137 -2.26 -24.88 18.55
N GLY A 138 -1.52 -23.95 19.15
CA GLY A 138 -0.76 -24.12 20.39
C GLY A 138 0.63 -24.72 20.21
N ALA A 139 1.03 -25.10 18.99
CA ALA A 139 2.36 -25.62 18.73
C ALA A 139 3.40 -24.50 18.62
N GLU A 140 4.59 -24.77 19.16
CA GLU A 140 5.79 -23.99 18.85
C GLU A 140 6.33 -24.38 17.48
N VAL A 141 6.70 -23.39 16.67
CA VAL A 141 7.21 -23.55 15.31
C VAL A 141 8.44 -22.70 15.10
N GLU A 142 9.41 -23.25 14.37
CA GLU A 142 10.54 -22.50 13.79
C GLU A 142 10.30 -22.43 12.28
N LEU A 143 10.18 -21.22 11.74
CA LEU A 143 9.79 -20.97 10.35
C LEU A 143 10.76 -20.00 9.69
N THR A 144 10.86 -20.10 8.37
CA THR A 144 11.43 -19.05 7.52
C THR A 144 10.32 -18.47 6.67
N VAL A 145 9.97 -17.21 6.92
CA VAL A 145 8.79 -16.53 6.37
C VAL A 145 9.17 -15.42 5.38
N GLY A 146 8.32 -15.21 4.38
CA GLY A 146 8.39 -14.07 3.44
C GLY A 146 9.68 -13.99 2.62
N GLY A 147 9.83 -12.93 1.84
CA GLY A 147 10.99 -12.65 0.98
C GLY A 147 11.33 -13.77 -0.03
N LYS A 148 10.31 -14.53 -0.46
CA LYS A 148 10.41 -15.64 -1.41
C LYS A 148 10.03 -15.19 -2.83
N ILE A 149 9.22 -14.14 -2.93
CA ILE A 149 8.76 -13.50 -4.16
C ILE A 149 9.53 -12.20 -4.35
N ASP A 150 9.48 -11.28 -3.39
CA ASP A 150 10.37 -10.12 -3.38
C ASP A 150 11.72 -10.49 -2.75
N TYR A 151 12.65 -10.93 -3.60
CA TYR A 151 14.06 -11.15 -3.24
C TYR A 151 14.97 -9.94 -3.54
N VAL A 152 14.39 -8.82 -3.98
CA VAL A 152 15.14 -7.61 -4.37
C VAL A 152 15.23 -6.65 -3.18
N PHE A 153 14.09 -6.39 -2.54
CA PHE A 153 13.98 -5.47 -1.41
C PHE A 153 13.74 -6.19 -0.09
N SER A 154 13.44 -7.49 -0.13
CA SER A 154 13.24 -8.32 1.04
C SER A 154 14.07 -9.60 1.00
N LYS A 155 14.10 -10.29 2.14
CA LYS A 155 14.80 -11.56 2.34
C LYS A 155 13.96 -12.44 3.27
N PRO A 156 14.04 -13.77 3.13
CA PRO A 156 13.37 -14.65 4.08
C PRO A 156 13.89 -14.44 5.50
N LEU A 157 12.96 -14.39 6.45
CA LEU A 157 13.25 -14.14 7.86
C LEU A 157 12.97 -15.38 8.69
N SER A 158 13.97 -15.86 9.43
CA SER A 158 13.77 -16.94 10.40
C SER A 158 13.14 -16.41 11.67
N ILE A 159 12.06 -17.05 12.10
CA ILE A 159 11.29 -16.71 13.30
C ILE A 159 11.01 -17.98 14.12
N SER A 160 10.82 -17.80 15.42
CA SER A 160 10.29 -18.82 16.33
C SER A 160 9.05 -18.26 17.00
N GLY A 161 7.99 -19.05 17.09
CA GLY A 161 6.73 -18.56 17.65
C GLY A 161 5.73 -19.66 17.96
N THR A 162 4.58 -19.27 18.49
CA THR A 162 3.47 -20.18 18.78
C THR A 162 2.30 -19.93 17.82
N VAL A 163 1.73 -20.98 17.24
CA VAL A 163 0.52 -20.88 16.42
C VAL A 163 -0.67 -20.56 17.33
N LEU A 164 -1.22 -19.35 17.24
CA LEU A 164 -2.38 -18.91 18.04
C LEU A 164 -3.69 -19.39 17.45
N SER A 165 -3.85 -19.28 16.13
CA SER A 165 -5.08 -19.65 15.43
C SER A 165 -4.83 -19.91 13.95
N LEU A 166 -5.77 -20.62 13.32
CA LEU A 166 -5.74 -20.98 11.89
C LEU A 166 -7.08 -20.60 11.24
N PRO A 167 -7.40 -19.29 11.15
CA PRO A 167 -8.68 -18.82 10.64
C PRO A 167 -8.79 -19.08 9.14
N MET A 168 -10.01 -19.26 8.62
CA MET A 168 -10.23 -19.33 7.17
C MET A 168 -9.97 -17.98 6.47
N GLY A 169 -9.95 -16.87 7.22
CA GLY A 169 -9.87 -15.54 6.62
C GLY A 169 -11.21 -15.19 5.96
N GLU A 170 -11.19 -14.86 4.68
CA GLU A 170 -12.40 -14.45 3.96
C GLU A 170 -13.45 -15.59 3.82
N PRO A 171 -14.76 -15.25 3.71
CA PRO A 171 -15.84 -16.24 3.68
C PRO A 171 -15.72 -17.33 2.61
N ASP A 172 -15.08 -17.03 1.48
CA ASP A 172 -14.92 -17.93 0.33
C ASP A 172 -13.53 -18.61 0.27
N SER A 173 -12.68 -18.42 1.28
CA SER A 173 -11.35 -19.02 1.33
C SER A 173 -11.42 -20.54 1.52
N GLU A 174 -10.69 -21.28 0.67
CA GLU A 174 -10.54 -22.73 0.80
C GLU A 174 -9.35 -23.15 1.68
N LYS A 175 -8.46 -22.20 2.01
CA LYS A 175 -7.24 -22.43 2.80
C LYS A 175 -7.22 -21.51 4.00
N PRO A 176 -6.82 -22.00 5.18
CA PRO A 176 -6.67 -21.15 6.34
C PRO A 176 -5.46 -20.23 6.18
N ASP A 177 -5.51 -19.08 6.83
CA ASP A 177 -4.36 -18.27 7.20
C ASP A 177 -3.79 -18.78 8.54
N ALA A 178 -2.68 -18.20 9.02
CA ALA A 178 -2.12 -18.54 10.32
C ALA A 178 -1.82 -17.28 11.13
N VAL A 179 -2.28 -17.24 12.37
CA VAL A 179 -1.92 -16.20 13.33
C VAL A 179 -0.91 -16.79 14.31
N LEU A 180 0.22 -16.13 14.48
CA LEU A 180 1.30 -16.55 15.36
C LEU A 180 1.61 -15.47 16.40
N GLN A 181 2.03 -15.91 17.58
CA GLN A 181 2.78 -15.09 18.52
C GLN A 181 4.26 -15.27 18.25
N VAL A 182 4.98 -14.20 17.92
CA VAL A 182 6.43 -14.17 17.71
C VAL A 182 7.00 -13.10 18.62
N ASP A 183 7.70 -13.51 19.68
CA ASP A 183 8.03 -12.63 20.81
C ASP A 183 6.77 -11.89 21.30
N ASP A 184 6.76 -10.55 21.32
CA ASP A 184 5.61 -9.71 21.71
C ASP A 184 4.79 -9.20 20.50
N ILE A 185 4.99 -9.81 19.31
CA ILE A 185 4.33 -9.43 18.06
C ILE A 185 3.30 -10.50 17.66
N THR A 186 2.07 -10.07 17.37
CA THR A 186 1.09 -10.91 16.67
C THR A 186 1.33 -10.83 15.17
N LEU A 187 1.71 -11.94 14.55
CA LEU A 187 1.99 -12.04 13.12
C LEU A 187 0.86 -12.78 12.40
N VAL A 188 0.33 -12.19 11.33
CA VAL A 188 -0.61 -12.89 10.44
C VAL A 188 0.13 -13.33 9.16
N LEU A 189 0.17 -14.63 8.91
CA LEU A 189 0.65 -15.22 7.66
C LEU A 189 -0.54 -15.58 6.76
N LEU A 190 -0.44 -15.20 5.49
CA LEU A 190 -1.51 -15.36 4.52
C LEU A 190 -1.23 -16.51 3.55
N SER A 191 -2.27 -17.31 3.30
CA SER A 191 -2.24 -18.42 2.34
C SER A 191 -2.43 -17.98 0.89
N GLY A 192 -2.82 -16.71 0.68
CA GLY A 192 -3.07 -16.10 -0.62
C GLY A 192 -2.79 -14.60 -0.60
N HIS A 193 -2.78 -14.00 -1.79
CA HIS A 193 -2.53 -12.57 -1.99
C HIS A 193 -3.77 -11.76 -1.58
N ARG A 194 -3.70 -11.10 -0.41
CA ARG A 194 -4.79 -10.32 0.18
C ARG A 194 -4.26 -9.15 1.00
N ALA A 195 -4.93 -8.01 0.93
CA ALA A 195 -4.62 -6.83 1.72
C ALA A 195 -5.62 -6.66 2.88
N PHE A 196 -5.17 -6.10 4.00
CA PHE A 196 -6.04 -5.64 5.08
C PHE A 196 -6.41 -4.18 4.82
N THR A 197 -7.56 -3.92 4.21
CA THR A 197 -8.04 -2.56 3.88
C THR A 197 -9.31 -2.13 4.64
N ASP A 198 -9.87 -3.02 5.47
CA ASP A 198 -11.15 -2.83 6.17
C ASP A 198 -11.15 -3.62 7.50
N PRO A 199 -11.82 -3.13 8.56
CA PRO A 199 -11.92 -3.83 9.84
C PRO A 199 -12.43 -5.27 9.74
N VAL A 200 -13.27 -5.60 8.75
CA VAL A 200 -13.77 -6.96 8.54
C VAL A 200 -12.63 -7.96 8.26
N HIS A 201 -11.52 -7.51 7.66
CA HIS A 201 -10.37 -8.38 7.40
C HIS A 201 -9.64 -8.80 8.68
N PHE A 202 -9.64 -7.94 9.70
CA PHE A 202 -9.11 -8.27 11.03
C PHE A 202 -10.07 -9.19 11.81
N GLN A 203 -11.38 -8.93 11.73
CA GLN A 203 -12.40 -9.81 12.31
C GLN A 203 -12.33 -11.23 11.73
N ALA A 204 -12.05 -11.35 10.43
CA ALA A 204 -11.87 -12.62 9.73
C ALA A 204 -10.71 -13.48 10.28
N VAL A 205 -9.76 -12.88 10.99
CA VAL A 205 -8.64 -13.56 11.65
C VAL A 205 -8.70 -13.45 13.18
N ASP A 206 -9.86 -13.07 13.73
CA ASP A 206 -10.15 -12.91 15.17
C ASP A 206 -9.18 -11.95 15.89
N ILE A 207 -8.85 -10.84 15.22
CA ILE A 207 -8.00 -9.78 15.75
C ILE A 207 -8.82 -8.49 15.88
N ASP A 208 -8.74 -7.83 17.03
CA ASP A 208 -9.15 -6.42 17.17
C ASP A 208 -7.90 -5.54 17.00
N PRO A 209 -7.76 -4.79 15.89
CA PRO A 209 -6.58 -3.97 15.67
C PRO A 209 -6.44 -2.85 16.71
N LEU A 210 -7.54 -2.39 17.31
CA LEU A 210 -7.52 -1.33 18.33
C LEU A 210 -7.08 -1.84 19.72
N ALA A 211 -6.85 -3.14 19.87
CA ALA A 211 -6.27 -3.72 21.08
C ALA A 211 -4.74 -3.62 21.14
N PHE A 212 -4.09 -3.18 20.06
CA PHE A 212 -2.63 -3.09 19.95
C PHE A 212 -2.15 -1.65 19.93
N LYS A 213 -0.93 -1.41 20.45
CA LYS A 213 -0.24 -0.13 20.32
C LYS A 213 0.14 0.16 18.87
N ILE A 214 0.61 -0.84 18.13
CA ILE A 214 1.04 -0.70 16.73
C ILE A 214 0.28 -1.70 15.86
N VAL A 215 -0.32 -1.20 14.78
CA VAL A 215 -0.96 -2.02 13.74
C VAL A 215 -0.25 -1.76 12.43
N VAL A 216 0.41 -2.77 11.88
CA VAL A 216 1.08 -2.66 10.57
C VAL A 216 0.24 -3.32 9.50
N VAL A 217 0.02 -2.61 8.39
CA VAL A 217 -0.69 -3.11 7.20
C VAL A 217 0.12 -2.84 5.93
N LYS A 218 -0.04 -3.70 4.93
CA LYS A 218 0.66 -3.64 3.64
C LYS A 218 -0.11 -2.81 2.60
N GLU A 219 -0.18 -1.51 2.87
CA GLU A 219 -0.87 -0.51 2.07
C GLU A 219 0.05 0.68 1.78
N GLY A 220 -0.23 1.46 0.74
CA GLY A 220 0.42 2.75 0.51
C GLY A 220 -0.14 3.78 1.47
N TYR A 221 -1.41 4.12 1.26
CA TYR A 221 -2.26 4.88 2.18
C TYR A 221 -3.30 3.94 2.79
N LEU A 222 -3.77 4.24 4.00
CA LEU A 222 -4.89 3.51 4.57
C LEU A 222 -6.13 3.72 3.71
N PHE A 223 -6.76 2.62 3.31
CA PHE A 223 -8.10 2.67 2.72
C PHE A 223 -9.12 3.22 3.72
N GLN A 224 -10.23 3.75 3.21
CA GLN A 224 -11.23 4.45 4.01
C GLN A 224 -11.70 3.65 5.23
N GLY A 225 -11.90 2.33 5.08
CA GLY A 225 -12.35 1.46 6.17
C GLY A 225 -11.44 1.47 7.38
N LEU A 226 -10.11 1.34 7.18
CA LEU A 226 -9.14 1.45 8.29
C LEU A 226 -8.90 2.89 8.73
N ARG A 227 -8.91 3.83 7.78
CA ARG A 227 -8.75 5.26 8.08
C ARG A 227 -9.83 5.77 9.04
N ASP A 228 -11.06 5.28 8.90
CA ASP A 228 -12.18 5.70 9.75
C ASP A 228 -12.06 5.23 11.21
N ILE A 229 -11.24 4.19 11.48
CA ILE A 229 -11.03 3.65 12.84
C ILE A 229 -9.67 4.01 13.44
N ALA A 230 -8.68 4.37 12.60
CA ALA A 230 -7.31 4.61 13.05
C ALA A 230 -7.20 5.90 13.88
N PRO A 231 -6.78 5.83 15.16
CA PRO A 231 -6.57 7.04 15.97
C PRO A 231 -5.44 7.92 15.41
N LYS A 232 -4.37 7.27 14.94
CA LYS A 232 -3.25 7.89 14.21
C LYS A 232 -2.79 6.96 13.09
N ALA A 233 -2.35 7.54 11.97
CA ALA A 233 -1.74 6.84 10.86
C ALA A 233 -0.40 7.47 10.48
N ILE A 234 0.60 6.62 10.21
CA ILE A 234 1.92 6.99 9.71
C ILE A 234 2.23 6.11 8.50
N MET A 235 2.72 6.70 7.42
CA MET A 235 3.19 5.95 6.26
C MET A 235 4.69 5.70 6.39
N ALA A 236 5.09 4.44 6.57
CA ALA A 236 6.50 4.06 6.53
C ALA A 236 6.94 3.96 5.06
N LEU A 237 7.88 4.82 4.67
CA LEU A 237 8.46 4.87 3.31
C LEU A 237 9.48 3.73 3.14
N THR A 238 9.00 2.49 3.17
CA THR A 238 9.80 1.30 2.96
C THR A 238 10.21 1.14 1.48
N PRO A 239 11.39 0.57 1.20
CA PRO A 239 11.72 0.14 -0.15
C PRO A 239 10.80 -1.02 -0.59
N GLY A 240 10.61 -1.18 -1.89
CA GLY A 240 9.80 -2.27 -2.45
C GLY A 240 9.32 -1.95 -3.87
N PHE A 241 8.63 -2.90 -4.50
CA PHE A 241 8.07 -2.69 -5.84
C PHE A 241 7.01 -1.58 -5.91
N ALA A 242 6.36 -1.27 -4.78
CA ALA A 242 5.42 -0.17 -4.65
C ALA A 242 6.02 1.08 -3.97
N ASN A 243 7.34 1.29 -4.08
CA ASN A 243 8.03 2.42 -3.45
C ASN A 243 7.36 3.76 -3.76
N GLN A 244 7.06 4.54 -2.71
CA GLN A 244 6.41 5.84 -2.84
C GLN A 244 7.37 6.96 -3.26
N ILE A 245 8.68 6.75 -3.10
CA ILE A 245 9.72 7.65 -3.61
C ILE A 245 10.09 7.18 -5.02
N LEU A 246 9.37 7.72 -6.02
CA LEU A 246 9.45 7.26 -7.41
C LEU A 246 10.86 7.39 -7.99
N GLU A 247 11.63 8.38 -7.55
CA GLU A 247 13.00 8.63 -7.97
C GLU A 247 13.96 7.48 -7.61
N ASN A 248 13.57 6.62 -6.66
CA ASN A 248 14.35 5.44 -6.26
C ASN A 248 14.03 4.19 -7.11
N LEU A 249 13.06 4.26 -8.02
CA LEU A 249 12.70 3.15 -8.90
C LEU A 249 13.52 3.21 -10.21
N GLU A 250 13.89 2.04 -10.72
CA GLU A 250 14.62 1.91 -11.98
C GLU A 250 13.66 1.87 -13.18
N TYR A 251 13.32 3.04 -13.72
CA TYR A 251 12.51 3.16 -14.93
C TYR A 251 13.36 3.12 -16.21
N ILE A 252 13.03 2.21 -17.13
CA ILE A 252 13.73 2.00 -18.41
C ILE A 252 12.87 2.43 -19.60
N ASN A 253 11.57 2.18 -19.56
CA ASN A 253 10.66 2.26 -20.70
C ASN A 253 9.76 3.52 -20.69
N VAL A 254 9.68 4.26 -19.59
CA VAL A 254 8.93 5.53 -19.54
C VAL A 254 9.44 6.54 -20.56
N ARG A 255 8.52 7.31 -21.14
CA ARG A 255 8.87 8.41 -22.04
C ARG A 255 9.53 9.54 -21.27
N ARG A 256 10.78 9.84 -21.59
CA ARG A 256 11.57 10.94 -21.00
C ARG A 256 11.49 12.21 -21.87
N PRO A 257 11.48 13.43 -21.28
CA PRO A 257 11.46 13.69 -19.83
C PRO A 257 10.08 13.39 -19.21
N ILE A 258 10.08 12.98 -17.92
CA ILE A 258 8.88 12.75 -17.11
C ILE A 258 9.09 13.25 -15.67
N PHE A 259 8.17 14.07 -15.16
CA PHE A 259 8.18 14.50 -13.76
C PHE A 259 7.64 13.37 -12.85
N PRO A 260 8.23 13.08 -11.67
CA PRO A 260 9.32 13.80 -10.99
C PRO A 260 10.74 13.37 -11.37
N LEU A 261 10.90 12.31 -12.17
CA LEU A 261 12.22 11.74 -12.49
C LEU A 261 13.14 12.69 -13.27
N ASP A 262 12.55 13.62 -14.02
CA ASP A 262 13.19 14.72 -14.75
C ASP A 262 12.64 16.06 -14.18
N PRO A 263 13.19 16.58 -13.07
CA PRO A 263 12.57 17.68 -12.32
C PRO A 263 12.50 19.00 -13.08
N ASP A 264 13.42 19.23 -14.02
CA ASP A 264 13.49 20.43 -14.85
C ASP A 264 12.53 20.38 -16.05
N MET A 265 11.78 19.28 -16.23
CA MET A 265 10.81 19.11 -17.32
C MET A 265 9.86 20.31 -17.39
N GLN A 266 9.71 20.84 -18.62
CA GLN A 266 8.66 21.78 -18.96
C GLN A 266 7.60 21.03 -19.77
N TRP A 267 6.34 21.28 -19.46
CA TRP A 267 5.20 20.67 -20.12
C TRP A 267 4.03 21.65 -20.20
N THR A 268 3.27 21.56 -21.28
CA THR A 268 1.97 22.22 -21.45
C THR A 268 1.07 21.26 -22.22
N ALA A 269 -0.23 21.33 -22.00
CA ALA A 269 -1.19 20.54 -22.77
C ALA A 269 -1.05 20.84 -24.28
N GLY A 270 -1.21 19.81 -25.12
CA GLY A 270 -1.06 19.90 -26.58
C GLY A 270 0.39 19.89 -27.11
N SER A 271 1.41 19.85 -26.23
CA SER A 271 2.83 19.89 -26.64
C SER A 271 3.46 18.54 -27.00
N GLN A 272 2.73 17.42 -26.88
CA GLN A 272 3.21 16.07 -27.20
C GLN A 272 2.08 15.17 -27.70
#